data_AF-A0A8C9EXA2-F1
#
_entry.id   AF-A0A8C9EXA2-F1
#
_cell.length_a   1.000
_cell.length_b   1.000
_cell.length_c   1.000
_cell.angle_alpha   90.00
_cell.angle_beta   90.00
_cell.angle_gamma   90.00
#
_symmetry.space_group_name_H-M   'P 1'
#
loop_
_entity.id
_entity.type
_entity.pdbx_description
1 polymer ?
#
loop_
_entity_poly.entity_id
_entity_poly.type
_entity_poly.pdbx_seq_one_letter_code
_entity_poly.pdbx_strand_id
1 'polypeptide(L)'
;MTEKPCHLPRMRRGPEAARAAMAMAEKFDSLEEHLEKFVENIRQLGIIVSDFQPSSQAGLNQKLNFMVTGLQDIDKCRQQLHDISVPLEVFDYIDQGRNPQLYTKECLERALAKNEQVKGKIDTMKGTSRRSISIPGISGLVSQLQRGYLHVQAAALDCIGGWS
;
A
#
# COMPACT_ATOMS: atom_id res chain seq x y z
N MET A 1 -16.69 30.57 15.60
CA MET A 1 -16.79 29.26 14.93
C MET A 1 -15.77 28.37 15.63
N THR A 2 -16.26 27.43 16.44
CA THR A 2 -15.44 26.58 17.31
C THR A 2 -14.93 25.40 16.48
N GLU A 3 -13.67 25.45 16.06
CA GLU A 3 -13.02 24.31 15.43
C GLU A 3 -12.83 23.21 16.48
N LYS A 4 -13.49 22.05 16.26
CA LYS A 4 -13.28 20.85 17.07
C LYS A 4 -11.84 20.38 16.87
N PRO A 5 -11.07 20.06 17.93
CA PRO A 5 -9.73 19.52 17.79
C PRO A 5 -9.80 18.18 17.05
N CYS A 6 -9.02 18.04 15.98
CA CYS A 6 -8.71 16.73 15.41
C CYS A 6 -7.91 15.94 16.45
N HIS A 7 -8.61 15.15 17.26
CA HIS A 7 -7.99 14.07 18.03
C HIS A 7 -7.43 13.05 17.06
N LEU A 8 -6.16 13.21 16.68
CA LEU A 8 -5.40 12.15 16.02
C LEU A 8 -5.04 11.11 17.10
N PRO A 9 -5.58 9.88 17.02
CA PRO A 9 -5.23 8.84 17.97
C PRO A 9 -3.74 8.53 17.78
N ARG A 10 -2.99 8.67 18.87
CA ARG A 10 -1.57 8.33 18.94
C ARG A 10 -1.42 6.84 18.61
N MET A 11 -0.98 6.49 17.39
CA MET A 11 -0.65 5.11 17.04
C MET A 11 0.58 4.69 17.84
N ARG A 12 0.36 4.16 19.04
CA ARG A 12 1.37 3.34 19.70
C ARG A 12 1.59 2.14 18.80
N ARG A 13 2.81 1.97 18.27
CA ARG A 13 3.25 0.74 17.59
C ARG A 13 3.39 -0.36 18.65
N GLY A 14 2.25 -0.82 19.16
CA GLY A 14 2.14 -1.80 20.23
C GLY A 14 2.05 -3.24 19.69
N PRO A 15 1.98 -4.25 20.58
CA PRO A 15 1.79 -5.65 20.20
C PRO A 15 0.53 -5.88 19.35
N GLU A 16 -0.43 -4.96 19.40
CA GLU A 16 -1.66 -4.97 18.60
C GLU A 16 -1.41 -4.81 17.09
N ALA A 17 -0.45 -3.96 16.68
CA ALA A 17 -0.09 -3.79 15.27
C ALA A 17 0.60 -5.04 14.70
N ALA A 18 1.47 -5.67 15.51
CA ALA A 18 2.09 -6.94 15.14
C ALA A 18 1.04 -8.05 15.03
N ARG A 19 0.08 -8.11 15.97
CA ARG A 19 -1.04 -9.07 15.92
C ARG A 19 -1.92 -8.87 14.69
N ALA A 20 -2.21 -7.63 14.31
CA ALA A 20 -2.95 -7.32 13.10
C ALA A 20 -2.20 -7.75 11.83
N ALA A 21 -0.88 -7.53 11.78
CA ALA A 21 -0.05 -7.97 10.66
C ALA A 21 -0.02 -9.50 10.53
N MET A 22 0.09 -10.23 11.64
CA MET A 22 0.03 -11.70 11.65
C MET A 22 -1.33 -12.22 11.18
N ALA A 23 -2.42 -11.66 11.70
CA ALA A 23 -3.77 -12.04 11.27
C ALA A 23 -4.03 -11.72 9.79
N MET A 24 -3.34 -10.72 9.23
CA MET A 24 -3.41 -10.41 7.80
C MET A 24 -2.62 -11.43 6.98
N ALA A 25 -1.42 -11.80 7.43
CA ALA A 25 -0.61 -12.84 6.80
C ALA A 25 -1.36 -14.17 6.74
N GLU A 26 -2.00 -14.59 7.84
CA GLU A 26 -2.79 -15.84 7.88
C GLU A 26 -3.91 -15.87 6.83
N LYS A 27 -4.56 -14.73 6.54
CA LYS A 27 -5.58 -14.64 5.49
C LYS A 27 -4.98 -14.80 4.10
N PHE A 28 -3.80 -14.24 3.86
CA PHE A 28 -3.08 -14.39 2.60
C PHE A 28 -2.58 -15.82 2.40
N ASP A 29 -2.01 -16.44 3.44
CA ASP A 29 -1.55 -17.83 3.43
C ASP A 29 -2.72 -18.76 3.09
N SER A 30 -3.90 -18.52 3.68
CA SER A 30 -5.10 -19.29 3.36
C SER A 30 -5.53 -19.12 1.90
N LEU A 31 -5.53 -17.89 1.38
CA LEU A 31 -5.86 -17.65 -0.03
C LEU A 31 -4.86 -18.34 -0.97
N GLU A 32 -3.57 -18.24 -0.67
CA GLU A 32 -2.48 -18.87 -1.43
C GLU A 32 -2.66 -20.38 -1.48
N GLU A 33 -2.91 -21.04 -0.34
CA GLU A 33 -3.14 -22.48 -0.27
C GLU A 33 -4.34 -22.92 -1.13
N HIS A 34 -5.44 -22.15 -1.13
CA HIS A 34 -6.60 -22.45 -1.97
C HIS A 34 -6.30 -22.24 -3.46
N LEU A 35 -5.53 -21.22 -3.82
CA LEU A 35 -5.09 -20.98 -5.19
C LEU A 35 -4.17 -22.09 -5.70
N GLU A 36 -3.19 -22.51 -4.91
CA GLU A 36 -2.28 -23.61 -5.26
C GLU A 36 -3.04 -24.92 -5.47
N LYS A 37 -3.93 -25.27 -4.55
CA LYS A 37 -4.82 -26.45 -4.68
C LYS A 37 -5.69 -26.36 -5.92
N PHE A 38 -6.21 -25.17 -6.24
CA PHE A 38 -7.05 -24.96 -7.41
C PHE A 38 -6.26 -25.12 -8.73
N VAL A 39 -5.05 -24.55 -8.81
CA VAL A 39 -4.14 -24.74 -9.96
C VAL A 39 -3.79 -26.22 -10.15
N GLU A 40 -3.49 -26.93 -9.07
CA GLU A 40 -3.20 -28.36 -9.14
C GLU A 40 -4.44 -29.18 -9.55
N ASN A 41 -5.63 -28.80 -9.10
CA ASN A 41 -6.87 -29.42 -9.55
C ASN A 41 -7.10 -29.23 -11.06
N ILE A 42 -6.82 -28.05 -11.60
CA ILE A 42 -6.88 -27.79 -13.05
C ILE A 42 -5.86 -28.64 -13.80
N ARG A 43 -4.62 -28.73 -13.30
CA ARG A 43 -3.58 -29.57 -13.92
C ARG A 43 -4.01 -31.03 -14.00
N GLN A 44 -4.53 -31.58 -12.91
CA GLN A 44 -5.03 -32.96 -12.86
C GLN A 44 -6.23 -33.18 -13.79
N LEU A 45 -7.15 -32.21 -13.89
CA LEU A 45 -8.23 -32.27 -14.87
C LEU A 45 -7.69 -32.31 -16.29
N GLY A 46 -6.67 -31.49 -16.60
CA GLY A 46 -5.99 -31.49 -17.89
C GLY A 46 -5.43 -32.87 -18.25
N ILE A 47 -4.87 -33.61 -17.29
CA ILE A 47 -4.40 -34.99 -17.50
C ILE A 47 -5.57 -35.92 -17.83
N ILE A 48 -6.65 -35.91 -17.04
CA ILE A 48 -7.82 -36.79 -17.24
C ILE A 48 -8.46 -36.53 -18.61
N VAL A 49 -8.55 -35.27 -19.02
CA VAL A 49 -9.12 -34.88 -20.32
C VAL A 49 -8.19 -35.25 -21.47
N SER A 50 -6.87 -35.16 -21.29
CA SER A 50 -5.89 -35.49 -22.33
C SER A 50 -5.82 -36.99 -22.65
N ASP A 51 -6.05 -37.85 -21.65
CA ASP A 51 -6.11 -39.31 -21.80
C ASP A 51 -7.44 -39.87 -21.25
N PHE A 52 -8.53 -39.41 -21.84
CA PHE A 52 -9.85 -39.77 -21.38
C PHE A 52 -10.20 -41.23 -21.71
N GLN A 53 -10.71 -41.95 -20.71
CA GLN A 53 -11.22 -43.32 -20.84
C GLN A 53 -12.65 -43.36 -20.29
N PRO A 54 -13.56 -44.20 -20.81
CA PRO A 54 -14.94 -44.28 -20.29
C PRO A 54 -15.02 -44.57 -18.78
N SER A 55 -14.05 -45.30 -18.23
CA SER A 55 -13.92 -45.57 -16.80
C SER A 55 -13.54 -44.33 -15.97
N SER A 56 -12.91 -43.30 -16.56
CA SER A 56 -12.49 -42.09 -15.87
C SER A 56 -13.57 -41.01 -15.77
N GLN A 57 -14.74 -41.21 -16.40
CA GLN A 57 -15.87 -40.27 -16.38
C GLN A 57 -16.30 -39.87 -14.96
N ALA A 58 -16.34 -40.83 -14.04
CA ALA A 58 -16.69 -40.56 -12.65
C ALA A 58 -15.67 -39.62 -11.97
N GLY A 59 -14.38 -39.87 -12.20
CA GLY A 59 -13.29 -39.02 -11.71
C GLY A 59 -13.30 -37.62 -12.32
N LEU A 60 -13.62 -37.50 -13.61
CA LEU A 60 -13.80 -36.21 -14.29
C LEU A 60 -14.95 -35.40 -13.69
N ASN A 61 -16.11 -36.02 -13.48
CA ASN A 61 -17.26 -35.36 -12.86
C ASN A 61 -16.94 -34.89 -11.43
N GLN A 62 -16.25 -35.73 -10.66
CA GLN A 62 -15.80 -35.37 -9.32
C GLN A 62 -14.84 -34.16 -9.38
N LYS A 63 -13.93 -34.14 -10.35
CA LYS A 63 -12.97 -33.04 -10.53
C LYS A 63 -13.65 -31.74 -10.95
N LEU A 64 -14.64 -31.81 -11.83
CA LEU A 64 -15.47 -30.65 -12.20
C LEU A 64 -16.18 -30.07 -10.97
N ASN A 65 -16.76 -30.91 -10.11
CA ASN A 65 -17.36 -30.45 -8.87
C ASN A 65 -16.33 -29.79 -7.95
N PHE A 66 -15.13 -30.35 -7.83
CA PHE A 66 -14.04 -29.71 -7.07
C PHE A 66 -13.61 -28.36 -7.65
N MET A 67 -13.68 -28.15 -8.97
CA MET A 67 -13.43 -26.82 -9.52
C MET A 67 -14.49 -25.82 -9.12
N VAL A 68 -15.77 -26.21 -9.15
CA VAL A 68 -16.88 -25.35 -8.71
C VAL A 68 -16.72 -24.98 -7.24
N THR A 69 -16.47 -25.96 -6.38
CA THR A 69 -16.24 -25.71 -4.94
C THR A 69 -14.97 -24.89 -4.70
N GLY A 70 -13.89 -25.18 -5.42
CA GLY A 70 -12.64 -24.43 -5.31
C GLY A 70 -12.80 -22.95 -5.66
N LEU A 71 -13.54 -22.63 -6.72
CA LEU A 71 -13.87 -21.24 -7.07
C LEU A 71 -14.71 -20.55 -5.97
N GLN A 72 -15.67 -21.27 -5.39
CA GLN A 72 -16.47 -20.74 -4.28
C GLN A 72 -15.62 -20.48 -3.04
N ASP A 73 -14.67 -21.35 -2.73
CA ASP A 73 -13.79 -21.18 -1.57
C ASP A 73 -12.79 -20.02 -1.77
N ILE A 74 -12.25 -19.86 -2.99
CA ILE A 74 -11.42 -18.70 -3.34
C ILE A 74 -12.22 -17.39 -3.19
N ASP A 75 -13.48 -17.35 -3.65
CA ASP A 75 -14.32 -16.14 -3.50
C ASP A 75 -14.62 -15.83 -2.03
N LYS A 76 -14.82 -16.85 -1.17
CA LYS A 76 -14.94 -16.65 0.29
C LYS A 76 -13.66 -16.06 0.89
N CYS A 77 -12.48 -16.55 0.50
CA CYS A 77 -11.20 -16.00 0.95
C CYS A 77 -11.06 -14.53 0.51
N ARG A 78 -11.42 -14.19 -0.73
CA ARG A 78 -11.42 -12.81 -1.25
C ARG A 78 -12.23 -11.86 -0.36
N GLN A 79 -13.41 -12.26 0.12
CA GLN A 79 -14.25 -11.42 0.97
C GLN A 79 -13.55 -11.00 2.28
N GLN A 80 -12.58 -11.77 2.75
CA GLN A 80 -11.80 -11.47 3.96
C GLN A 80 -10.69 -10.43 3.73
N LEU A 81 -10.40 -10.10 2.46
CA LEU A 81 -9.32 -9.23 2.00
C LEU A 81 -9.84 -7.91 1.35
N HIS A 82 -11.09 -7.52 1.62
CA HIS A 82 -11.75 -6.37 0.99
C HIS A 82 -11.03 -5.02 1.19
N ASP A 83 -10.21 -4.89 2.23
CA ASP A 83 -9.45 -3.67 2.53
C ASP A 83 -8.19 -3.49 1.67
N ILE A 84 -7.86 -4.45 0.81
CA ILE A 84 -6.66 -4.43 -0.02
C ILE A 84 -7.04 -4.08 -1.46
N SER A 85 -6.50 -2.98 -1.98
CA SER A 85 -6.59 -2.65 -3.41
C SER A 85 -5.24 -2.89 -4.08
N VAL A 86 -5.24 -3.63 -5.17
CA VAL A 86 -4.06 -3.79 -6.04
C VAL A 86 -4.12 -2.70 -7.11
N PRO A 87 -3.08 -1.86 -7.25
CA PRO A 87 -3.02 -0.86 -8.33
C PRO A 87 -3.09 -1.51 -9.71
N LEU A 88 -3.84 -0.91 -10.63
CA LEU A 88 -4.06 -1.48 -11.96
C LEU A 88 -2.76 -1.60 -12.76
N GLU A 89 -1.83 -0.68 -12.53
CA GLU A 89 -0.52 -0.65 -13.17
C GLU A 89 0.31 -1.91 -12.88
N VAL A 90 0.02 -2.63 -11.78
CA VAL A 90 0.69 -3.90 -11.46
C VAL A 90 0.30 -5.00 -12.46
N PHE A 91 -0.93 -4.98 -13.00
CA PHE A 91 -1.37 -5.98 -13.97
C PHE A 91 -0.52 -5.97 -15.24
N ASP A 92 -0.07 -4.79 -15.70
CA ASP A 92 0.82 -4.68 -16.85
C ASP A 92 2.15 -5.44 -16.64
N TYR A 93 2.67 -5.47 -15.41
CA TYR A 93 3.88 -6.24 -15.09
C TYR A 93 3.58 -7.74 -15.13
N ILE A 94 2.44 -8.17 -14.58
CA ILE A 94 2.03 -9.58 -14.53
C ILE A 94 1.79 -10.12 -15.95
N ASP A 95 1.03 -9.41 -16.78
CA ASP A 95 0.69 -9.83 -18.15
C ASP A 95 1.93 -9.94 -19.05
N GLN A 96 2.96 -9.12 -18.77
CA GLN A 96 4.26 -9.19 -19.45
C GLN A 96 5.22 -10.24 -18.86
N GLY A 97 4.79 -11.00 -17.83
CA GLY A 97 5.63 -11.96 -17.12
C GLY A 97 6.77 -11.33 -16.30
N ARG A 98 6.68 -10.04 -15.98
CA ARG A 98 7.64 -9.31 -15.16
C ARG A 98 7.31 -9.45 -13.67
N ASN A 99 8.34 -9.31 -12.83
CA ASN A 99 8.15 -9.33 -11.39
C ASN A 99 7.37 -8.06 -10.93
N PRO A 100 6.18 -8.20 -10.29
CA PRO A 100 5.40 -7.06 -9.83
C PRO A 100 6.11 -6.22 -8.75
N GLN A 101 7.13 -6.74 -8.07
CA GLN A 101 7.95 -5.96 -7.13
C GLN A 101 8.74 -4.83 -7.80
N LEU A 102 8.94 -4.90 -9.13
CA LEU A 102 9.53 -3.80 -9.88
C LEU A 102 8.65 -2.55 -9.84
N TYR A 103 7.33 -2.69 -9.88
CA TYR A 103 6.41 -1.57 -9.68
C TYR A 103 6.59 -0.91 -8.31
N THR A 104 6.68 -1.73 -7.25
CA THR A 104 6.92 -1.24 -5.88
C THR A 104 8.22 -0.46 -5.81
N LYS A 105 9.29 -0.99 -6.40
CA LYS A 105 10.60 -0.34 -6.49
C LYS A 105 10.51 1.01 -7.19
N GLU A 106 9.91 1.05 -8.39
CA GLU A 106 9.77 2.28 -9.18
C GLU A 106 8.92 3.34 -8.45
N CYS A 107 7.89 2.92 -7.73
CA CYS A 107 7.09 3.82 -6.90
C CYS A 107 7.93 4.43 -5.77
N LEU A 108 8.74 3.62 -5.10
CA LEU A 108 9.62 4.08 -4.03
C LEU A 108 10.68 5.06 -4.56
N GLU A 109 11.33 4.72 -5.68
CA GLU A 109 12.32 5.59 -6.33
C GLU A 109 11.72 6.92 -6.77
N ARG A 110 10.52 6.91 -7.38
CA ARG A 110 9.80 8.14 -7.74
C ARG A 110 9.43 8.97 -6.50
N ALA A 111 9.03 8.33 -5.40
CA ALA A 111 8.71 9.02 -4.16
C ALA A 111 9.95 9.66 -3.53
N LEU A 112 11.09 8.96 -3.52
CA LEU A 112 12.38 9.47 -3.06
C LEU A 112 12.84 10.67 -3.89
N ALA A 113 12.84 10.55 -5.22
CA ALA A 113 13.22 11.64 -6.13
C ALA A 113 12.31 12.88 -5.96
N LYS A 114 10.99 12.67 -5.81
CA LYS A 114 10.06 13.76 -5.50
C LYS A 114 10.34 14.39 -4.13
N ASN A 115 10.67 13.59 -3.11
CA ASN A 115 11.01 14.09 -1.78
C ASN A 115 12.26 14.99 -1.83
N GLU A 116 13.33 14.53 -2.49
CA GLU A 116 14.55 15.32 -2.70
C GLU A 116 14.27 16.60 -3.49
N GLN A 117 13.46 16.52 -4.55
CA GLN A 117 13.07 17.69 -5.33
C GLN A 117 12.29 18.71 -4.48
N VAL A 118 11.33 18.26 -3.67
CA VAL A 118 10.55 19.12 -2.78
C VAL A 118 11.44 19.74 -1.71
N LYS A 119 12.37 18.96 -1.14
CA LYS A 119 13.37 19.47 -0.18
C LYS A 119 14.23 20.57 -0.82
N GLY A 120 14.75 20.36 -2.04
CA GLY A 120 15.53 21.37 -2.76
C GLY A 120 14.74 22.65 -3.07
N LYS A 121 13.45 22.53 -3.41
CA LYS A 121 12.55 23.68 -3.57
C LYS A 121 12.36 24.45 -2.26
N ILE A 122 12.13 23.73 -1.15
CA ILE A 122 12.01 24.32 0.19
C ILE A 122 13.30 25.06 0.57
N ASP A 123 14.46 24.46 0.34
CA ASP A 123 15.76 25.06 0.66
C ASP A 123 16.04 26.31 -0.19
N THR A 124 15.63 26.30 -1.46
CA THR A 124 15.70 27.46 -2.35
C THR A 124 14.79 28.60 -1.87
N MET A 125 13.55 28.28 -1.49
CA MET A 125 12.60 29.26 -0.94
C MET A 125 13.14 29.87 0.37
N LYS A 126 13.66 29.04 1.28
CA LYS A 126 14.29 29.50 2.53
C LYS A 126 15.54 30.36 2.27
N GLY A 127 16.38 29.96 1.32
CA GLY A 127 17.60 30.69 0.95
C GLY A 127 17.32 32.03 0.26
N THR A 128 16.23 32.12 -0.51
CA THR A 128 15.77 33.36 -1.16
C THR A 128 15.18 34.30 -0.12
N SER A 129 14.32 33.81 0.79
CA SER A 129 13.89 34.56 1.97
C SER A 129 15.08 35.09 2.77
N ARG A 130 16.15 34.30 2.93
CA ARG A 130 17.36 34.73 3.65
C ARG A 130 18.14 35.83 2.92
N ARG A 131 18.17 35.83 1.58
CA ARG A 131 18.84 36.86 0.75
C ARG A 131 18.03 38.15 0.59
N SER A 132 16.71 38.09 0.54
CA SER A 132 15.83 39.26 0.45
C SER A 132 15.73 40.09 1.75
N ILE A 133 16.32 39.63 2.86
CA ILE A 133 16.36 40.34 4.15
C ILE A 133 17.48 41.41 4.18
N SER A 134 18.33 41.53 3.15
CA SER A 134 19.37 42.57 3.07
C SER A 134 18.89 43.95 2.58
N ILE A 135 17.57 44.18 2.48
CA ILE A 135 17.01 45.51 2.23
C ILE A 135 16.47 46.06 3.57
N PRO A 136 17.01 47.17 4.11
CA PRO A 136 16.75 47.62 5.48
C PRO A 136 15.29 47.97 5.80
N GLY A 137 14.42 48.16 4.79
CA GLY A 137 12.98 48.37 4.99
C GLY A 137 12.12 47.09 5.02
N ILE A 138 12.55 46.01 4.36
CA ILE A 138 11.77 44.75 4.25
C ILE A 138 12.08 43.81 5.42
N SER A 139 13.24 43.98 6.06
CA SER A 139 13.67 43.20 7.23
C SER A 139 12.65 43.22 8.39
N GLY A 140 11.97 44.35 8.62
CA GLY A 140 10.95 44.46 9.68
C GLY A 140 9.68 43.65 9.39
N LEU A 141 9.21 43.68 8.14
CA LEU A 141 8.02 42.94 7.71
C LEU A 141 8.30 41.43 7.59
N VAL A 142 9.46 41.04 7.08
CA VAL A 142 9.90 39.64 7.05
C VAL A 142 10.10 39.13 8.48
N SER A 143 10.61 39.93 9.41
CA SER A 143 10.71 39.51 10.82
C SER A 143 9.34 39.31 11.50
N GLN A 144 8.31 40.07 11.12
CA GLN A 144 6.95 39.86 11.62
C GLN A 144 6.29 38.63 10.97
N LEU A 145 6.43 38.45 9.65
CA LEU A 145 5.93 37.27 8.94
C LEU A 145 6.65 35.99 9.37
N GLN A 146 7.96 36.05 9.61
CA GLN A 146 8.75 34.90 10.06
C GLN A 146 8.45 34.56 11.52
N ARG A 147 8.08 35.54 12.37
CA ARG A 147 7.51 35.26 13.70
C ARG A 147 6.14 34.60 13.61
N GLY A 148 5.27 35.08 12.71
CA GLY A 148 3.99 34.42 12.42
C GLY A 148 4.17 32.99 11.92
N TYR A 149 5.10 32.78 10.99
CA TYR A 149 5.41 31.45 10.45
C TYR A 149 6.09 30.55 11.47
N LEU A 150 7.01 31.04 12.32
CA LEU A 150 7.56 30.25 13.43
C LEU A 150 6.48 29.88 14.45
N HIS A 151 5.48 30.73 14.68
CA HIS A 151 4.38 30.41 15.58
C HIS A 151 3.47 29.32 14.98
N VAL A 152 3.20 29.38 13.67
CA VAL A 152 2.46 28.34 12.93
C VAL A 152 3.28 27.05 12.80
N GLN A 153 4.60 27.16 12.64
CA GLN A 153 5.49 26.00 12.49
C GLN A 153 5.85 25.38 13.84
N ALA A 154 5.92 26.13 14.93
CA ALA A 154 5.97 25.62 16.30
C ALA A 154 4.67 24.88 16.63
N ALA A 155 3.51 25.45 16.25
CA ALA A 155 2.24 24.73 16.35
C ALA A 155 2.22 23.45 15.50
N ALA A 156 2.86 23.44 14.32
CA ALA A 156 2.99 22.24 13.48
C ALA A 156 4.07 21.24 13.97
N LEU A 157 5.13 21.69 14.62
CA LEU A 157 6.20 20.86 15.18
C LEU A 157 5.79 20.27 16.54
N ASP A 158 4.98 20.94 17.33
CA ASP A 158 4.30 20.32 18.47
C ASP A 158 3.34 19.21 18.00
N CYS A 159 2.80 19.31 16.78
CA CYS A 159 2.03 18.23 16.15
C CYS A 159 2.90 17.07 15.62
N ILE A 160 4.18 17.29 15.32
CA ILE A 160 5.08 16.28 14.71
C ILE A 160 6.06 15.68 15.75
N GLY A 161 6.48 16.44 16.76
CA GLY A 161 7.46 16.07 17.79
C GLY A 161 6.95 15.10 18.86
N GLY A 162 5.68 14.72 18.80
CA GLY A 162 5.13 13.60 19.59
C GLY A 162 5.51 12.21 19.07
N TRP A 163 6.35 12.13 18.03
CA TRP A 163 6.85 10.90 17.39
C TRP A 163 8.32 10.60 17.73
N SER A 164 8.68 10.71 19.01
CA SER A 164 9.86 10.03 19.57
C SER A 164 9.51 9.33 20.88
#